data_AF-A0A7J8XIT0-F1
#
_entry.id   AF-A0A7J8XIT0-F1
#
_cell.length_a   1.000
_cell.length_b   1.000
_cell.length_c   1.000
_cell.angle_alpha   90.00
_cell.angle_beta   90.00
_cell.angle_gamma   90.00
#
_symmetry.space_group_name_H-M   'P 1'
#
loop_
_entity.id
_entity.type
_entity.pdbx_description
1 polymer ?
#
loop_
_entity_poly.entity_id
_entity_poly.type
_entity_poly.pdbx_seq_one_letter_code
_entity_poly.pdbx_strand_id
1 'polypeptide(L)'
;MKIRGDDPVAMKNFILCVQNRVNELKALSGDGEAKINGKRMEFMLETICDIKNNKKKPKEDTVQHTRIKKWLQKLRVEDILIRGLKWSKLLDPDKKGQWWLPGDIASATDNVEEVANSIDKEALEAQKMLDLAAAQRMNTDARRAIFCVIMSGEDYIDAFEKLLRLDLPGKQDRDIMRVLVECCLQEKVFNKYYTVLAAKLCEHEKNHKFTLQYCLWDHFKELDSMPLLRSMHLAKFMAEMVASFTLSLAVLKTVEWSDPQMLSPKKIMHFRMLFEAIFEYPDKVIWNMFTRIAVTPELETLRQGMEFFIKEYVVKTNKKVNDKFKLAKKALNNTEGVLM
;
A
#
# COMPACT_ATOMS: atom_id res chain seq x y z
N MET A 1 -39.15 -15.34 3.10
CA MET A 1 -40.08 -14.32 3.65
C MET A 1 -41.22 -13.91 2.69
N LYS A 2 -41.38 -14.50 1.50
CA LYS A 2 -42.46 -14.15 0.54
C LYS A 2 -43.85 -14.66 0.93
N ILE A 3 -43.97 -15.89 1.46
CA ILE A 3 -45.25 -16.52 1.83
C ILE A 3 -46.07 -15.66 2.83
N ARG A 4 -45.41 -14.93 3.73
CA ARG A 4 -46.10 -14.06 4.71
C ARG A 4 -46.79 -12.86 4.08
N GLY A 5 -46.25 -12.33 2.98
CA GLY A 5 -46.81 -11.20 2.26
C GLY A 5 -47.82 -11.65 1.20
N ASP A 6 -47.56 -12.79 0.56
CA ASP A 6 -48.36 -13.28 -0.57
C ASP A 6 -49.59 -14.09 -0.12
N ASP A 7 -49.50 -14.88 0.96
CA ASP A 7 -50.63 -15.65 1.53
C ASP A 7 -50.49 -15.87 3.06
N PRO A 8 -51.07 -14.95 3.86
CA PRO A 8 -51.06 -15.04 5.32
C PRO A 8 -51.81 -16.25 5.88
N VAL A 9 -52.82 -16.75 5.15
CA VAL A 9 -53.69 -17.86 5.59
C VAL A 9 -52.94 -19.19 5.45
N ALA A 10 -52.27 -19.40 4.33
CA ALA A 10 -51.41 -20.57 4.13
C ALA A 10 -50.30 -20.65 5.19
N MET A 11 -49.68 -19.52 5.55
CA MET A 11 -48.67 -19.47 6.60
C MET A 11 -49.23 -19.89 7.97
N LYS A 12 -50.44 -19.42 8.32
CA LYS A 12 -51.10 -19.78 9.57
C LYS A 12 -51.44 -21.28 9.61
N ASN A 13 -51.96 -21.81 8.52
CA ASN A 13 -52.31 -23.24 8.40
C ASN A 13 -51.07 -24.12 8.50
N PHE A 14 -49.98 -23.75 7.83
CA PHE A 14 -48.71 -24.46 7.92
C PHE A 14 -48.18 -24.52 9.37
N ILE A 15 -48.18 -23.39 10.07
CA ILE A 15 -47.72 -23.34 11.47
C ILE A 15 -48.62 -24.21 12.37
N LEU A 16 -49.94 -24.18 12.18
CA LEU A 16 -50.88 -25.03 12.91
C LEU A 16 -50.65 -26.51 12.64
N CYS A 17 -50.42 -26.91 11.38
CA CYS A 17 -50.10 -28.29 11.03
C CYS A 17 -48.81 -28.78 11.71
N VAL A 18 -47.76 -27.95 11.73
CA VAL A 18 -46.50 -28.27 12.41
C VAL A 18 -46.71 -28.42 13.91
N GLN A 19 -47.47 -27.51 14.55
CA GLN A 19 -47.77 -27.58 15.98
C GLN A 19 -48.60 -28.80 16.35
N ASN A 20 -49.62 -29.14 15.56
CA ASN A 20 -50.44 -30.34 15.76
C ASN A 20 -49.59 -31.59 15.63
N ARG A 21 -48.72 -31.68 14.62
CA ARG A 21 -47.84 -32.82 14.43
C ARG A 21 -46.84 -33.00 15.57
N VAL A 22 -46.31 -31.90 16.10
CA VAL A 22 -45.43 -31.93 17.28
C VAL A 22 -46.19 -32.38 18.53
N ASN A 23 -47.44 -31.93 18.71
CA ASN A 23 -48.27 -32.34 19.84
C ASN A 23 -48.68 -33.81 19.73
N GLU A 24 -48.98 -34.32 18.53
CA GLU A 24 -49.18 -35.75 18.27
C GLU A 24 -47.94 -36.58 18.63
N LEU A 25 -46.75 -36.13 18.21
CA LEU A 25 -45.50 -36.81 18.52
C LEU A 25 -45.19 -36.78 20.03
N LYS A 26 -45.55 -35.69 20.72
CA LYS A 26 -45.45 -35.60 22.19
C LYS A 26 -46.47 -36.48 22.91
N ALA A 27 -47.69 -36.62 22.39
CA ALA A 27 -48.73 -37.47 22.98
C ALA A 27 -48.47 -38.97 22.77
N LEU A 28 -47.80 -39.35 21.67
CA LEU A 28 -47.35 -40.73 21.40
C LEU A 28 -46.12 -41.14 22.23
N SER A 29 -45.44 -40.16 22.85
CA SER A 29 -44.27 -40.37 23.70
C SER A 29 -44.71 -40.53 25.16
N GLY A 30 -45.40 -41.63 25.47
CA GLY A 30 -45.75 -41.99 26.84
C GLY A 30 -44.54 -42.50 27.62
N ASP A 31 -44.18 -41.79 28.68
CA ASP A 31 -43.45 -42.16 29.91
C ASP A 31 -42.22 -43.09 29.87
N GLY A 32 -41.59 -43.32 28.72
CA GLY A 32 -40.39 -44.16 28.63
C GLY A 32 -39.53 -43.88 27.40
N GLU A 33 -38.37 -43.27 27.65
CA GLU A 33 -37.17 -43.21 26.80
C GLU A 33 -37.35 -43.37 25.27
N ALA A 34 -37.53 -42.24 24.59
CA ALA A 34 -36.91 -42.03 23.28
C ALA A 34 -36.61 -40.53 23.09
N LYS A 35 -35.32 -40.16 23.16
CA LYS A 35 -34.81 -38.82 22.78
C LYS A 35 -34.97 -38.60 21.27
N ILE A 36 -36.20 -38.50 20.78
CA ILE A 36 -36.52 -38.12 19.39
C ILE A 36 -36.57 -36.59 19.24
N ASN A 37 -36.54 -35.84 20.34
CA ASN A 37 -36.38 -34.38 20.30
C ASN A 37 -34.90 -34.01 20.36
N GLY A 38 -34.19 -34.15 19.23
CA GLY A 38 -32.84 -33.60 19.12
C GLY A 38 -32.86 -32.10 19.37
N LYS A 39 -31.85 -31.56 20.07
CA LYS A 39 -31.70 -30.09 20.34
C LYS A 39 -31.90 -29.23 19.09
N ARG A 40 -31.58 -29.78 17.90
CA ARG A 40 -31.82 -29.19 16.58
C ARG A 40 -33.31 -29.06 16.22
N MET A 41 -34.13 -30.07 16.52
CA MET A 41 -35.58 -30.03 16.31
C MET A 41 -36.21 -28.98 17.22
N GLU A 42 -35.81 -28.95 18.49
CA GLU A 42 -36.30 -27.97 19.47
C GLU A 42 -35.95 -26.54 19.06
N PHE A 43 -34.71 -26.30 18.63
CA PHE A 43 -34.27 -25.03 18.07
C PHE A 43 -35.04 -24.62 16.80
N MET A 44 -35.33 -25.57 15.89
CA MET A 44 -36.13 -25.30 14.69
C MET A 44 -37.57 -24.92 15.04
N LEU A 45 -38.18 -25.58 16.02
CA LEU A 45 -39.52 -25.27 16.50
C LEU A 45 -39.57 -23.90 17.19
N GLU A 46 -38.55 -23.58 17.99
CA GLU A 46 -38.39 -22.26 18.61
C GLU A 46 -38.25 -21.17 17.55
N THR A 47 -37.45 -21.41 16.50
CA THR A 47 -37.28 -20.50 15.37
C THR A 47 -38.61 -20.28 14.62
N ILE A 48 -39.42 -21.31 14.40
CA ILE A 48 -40.75 -21.19 13.78
C ILE A 48 -41.70 -20.35 14.65
N CYS A 49 -41.66 -20.55 15.98
CA CYS A 49 -42.43 -19.74 16.93
C CYS A 49 -41.97 -18.29 16.96
N ASP A 50 -40.66 -18.02 16.90
CA ASP A 50 -40.11 -16.66 16.83
C ASP A 50 -40.49 -15.95 15.52
N ILE A 51 -40.56 -16.70 14.41
CA ILE A 51 -41.07 -16.21 13.12
C ILE A 51 -42.57 -15.87 13.21
N LYS A 52 -43.38 -16.68 13.89
CA LYS A 52 -44.81 -16.39 14.18
C LYS A 52 -44.97 -15.13 15.03
N ASN A 53 -44.19 -15.02 16.11
CA ASN A 53 -44.28 -13.96 17.10
C ASN A 53 -43.55 -12.67 16.69
N ASN A 54 -43.04 -12.60 15.46
CA ASN A 54 -42.45 -11.40 14.86
C ASN A 54 -41.24 -10.86 15.64
N LYS A 55 -40.51 -11.72 16.37
CA LYS A 55 -39.22 -11.35 16.97
C LYS A 55 -38.20 -11.19 15.83
N LYS A 56 -38.09 -9.97 15.32
CA LYS A 56 -37.12 -9.63 14.27
C LYS A 56 -35.70 -9.82 14.82
N LYS A 57 -34.91 -10.73 14.23
CA LYS A 57 -33.46 -10.50 14.17
C LYS A 57 -33.22 -9.16 13.45
N PRO A 58 -32.21 -8.37 13.84
CA PRO A 58 -31.86 -7.16 13.11
C PRO A 58 -31.68 -7.54 11.64
N LYS A 59 -32.37 -6.83 10.76
CA LYS A 59 -32.33 -7.07 9.33
C LYS A 59 -30.87 -6.95 8.89
N GLU A 60 -30.32 -8.04 8.38
CA GLU A 60 -29.26 -7.97 7.40
C GLU A 60 -29.89 -7.25 6.19
N ASP A 61 -29.49 -6.01 5.96
CA ASP A 61 -29.98 -5.21 4.86
C ASP A 61 -29.60 -5.91 3.55
N THR A 62 -30.51 -6.75 3.06
CA THR A 62 -30.58 -7.09 1.64
C THR A 62 -31.02 -5.81 0.94
N VAL A 63 -30.06 -4.87 0.79
CA VAL A 63 -30.21 -3.68 -0.03
C VAL A 63 -30.55 -4.19 -1.41
N GLN A 64 -31.83 -4.11 -1.73
CA GLN A 64 -32.36 -4.52 -3.00
C GLN A 64 -31.62 -3.72 -4.08
N HIS A 65 -30.87 -4.42 -4.94
CA HIS A 65 -30.26 -3.87 -6.16
C HIS A 65 -31.31 -3.41 -7.19
N THR A 66 -32.47 -2.91 -6.76
CA THR A 66 -33.56 -2.40 -7.60
C THR A 66 -33.12 -1.18 -8.40
N ARG A 67 -32.23 -0.33 -7.86
CA ARG A 67 -31.61 0.77 -8.63
C ARG A 67 -30.72 0.27 -9.76
N ILE A 68 -29.87 -0.71 -9.49
CA ILE A 68 -28.97 -1.31 -10.49
C ILE A 68 -29.79 -2.07 -11.55
N LYS A 69 -30.81 -2.82 -11.12
CA LYS A 69 -31.73 -3.53 -12.03
C LYS A 69 -32.47 -2.58 -12.98
N LYS A 70 -33.02 -1.46 -12.47
CA LYS A 70 -33.69 -0.44 -13.29
C LYS A 70 -32.72 0.26 -14.25
N TRP A 71 -31.47 0.47 -13.82
CA TRP A 71 -30.42 1.07 -14.65
C TRP A 71 -30.02 0.13 -15.80
N LEU A 72 -29.79 -1.15 -15.51
CA LEU A 72 -29.45 -2.17 -16.52
C LEU A 72 -30.59 -2.39 -17.53
N GLN A 73 -31.85 -2.41 -17.07
CA GLN A 73 -33.02 -2.55 -17.95
C GLN A 73 -33.20 -1.36 -18.90
N LYS A 74 -32.82 -0.13 -18.48
CA LYS A 74 -32.87 1.05 -19.34
C LYS A 74 -31.85 1.01 -20.49
N LEU A 75 -30.73 0.31 -20.29
CA LEU A 75 -29.66 0.21 -21.28
C LEU A 75 -29.94 -0.82 -22.39
N ARG A 76 -31.08 -1.53 -22.33
CA ARG A 76 -31.46 -2.61 -23.28
C ARG A 76 -30.32 -3.62 -23.53
N VAL A 77 -29.53 -3.90 -22.50
CA VAL A 77 -28.46 -4.89 -22.58
C VAL A 77 -29.10 -6.26 -22.34
N GLU A 78 -29.34 -7.01 -23.40
CA GLU A 78 -29.90 -8.37 -23.34
C GLU A 78 -28.90 -9.38 -22.74
N ASP A 79 -27.59 -9.10 -22.82
CA ASP A 79 -26.53 -9.94 -22.23
C ASP A 79 -25.37 -9.10 -21.69
N ILE A 80 -25.01 -9.32 -20.42
CA ILE A 80 -23.83 -8.72 -19.79
C ILE A 80 -22.74 -9.79 -19.70
N LEU A 81 -21.70 -9.67 -20.51
CA LEU A 81 -20.47 -10.45 -20.36
C LEU A 81 -19.63 -9.85 -19.23
N ILE A 82 -19.95 -10.20 -17.98
CA ILE A 82 -19.00 -9.98 -16.88
C ILE A 82 -17.90 -11.04 -17.05
N ARG A 83 -16.75 -10.64 -17.61
CA ARG A 83 -15.52 -11.48 -17.69
C ARG A 83 -15.76 -12.92 -18.18
N GLY A 84 -16.50 -13.11 -19.27
CA GLY A 84 -16.66 -14.43 -19.91
C GLY A 84 -17.70 -15.37 -19.26
N LEU A 85 -18.47 -14.90 -18.28
CA LEU A 85 -19.64 -15.62 -17.76
C LEU A 85 -20.87 -15.31 -18.61
N LYS A 86 -21.35 -16.32 -19.35
CA LYS A 86 -22.63 -16.26 -20.09
C LYS A 86 -23.81 -16.47 -19.13
N TRP A 87 -24.95 -15.85 -19.40
CA TRP A 87 -26.18 -16.01 -18.60
C TRP A 87 -26.63 -17.47 -18.47
N SER A 88 -26.48 -18.27 -19.54
CA SER A 88 -26.72 -19.72 -19.51
C SER A 88 -25.82 -20.47 -18.51
N LYS A 89 -24.61 -19.96 -18.25
CA LYS A 89 -23.73 -20.52 -17.22
C LYS A 89 -24.20 -20.21 -15.79
N LEU A 90 -25.05 -19.21 -15.56
CA LEU A 90 -25.58 -18.90 -14.23
C LEU A 90 -26.84 -19.71 -13.89
N LEU A 91 -27.56 -20.17 -14.91
CA LEU A 91 -28.85 -20.87 -14.78
C LEU A 91 -28.73 -22.40 -14.77
N ASP A 92 -27.53 -22.94 -14.94
CA ASP A 92 -27.29 -24.37 -15.00
C ASP A 92 -27.37 -25.00 -13.60
N PRO A 93 -28.30 -25.95 -13.37
CA PRO A 93 -28.58 -26.52 -12.06
C PRO A 93 -27.50 -27.50 -11.54
N ASP A 94 -26.63 -28.03 -12.40
CA ASP A 94 -25.65 -29.06 -12.03
C ASP A 94 -24.23 -28.51 -11.77
N LYS A 95 -24.12 -27.22 -11.47
CA LYS A 95 -22.83 -26.53 -11.33
C LYS A 95 -22.27 -26.51 -9.93
N LYS A 96 -21.08 -27.08 -9.78
CA LYS A 96 -20.27 -27.01 -8.56
C LYS A 96 -19.54 -25.67 -8.43
N GLY A 97 -19.45 -25.14 -7.21
CA GLY A 97 -18.52 -24.05 -6.84
C GLY A 97 -19.12 -22.65 -6.68
N GLN A 98 -20.43 -22.51 -6.45
CA GLN A 98 -21.06 -21.21 -6.19
C GLN A 98 -21.18 -20.93 -4.69
N TRP A 99 -20.14 -20.35 -4.10
CA TRP A 99 -20.06 -20.03 -2.66
C TRP A 99 -21.14 -19.03 -2.17
N TRP A 100 -21.84 -18.37 -3.09
CA TRP A 100 -22.91 -17.41 -2.79
C TRP A 100 -24.34 -17.99 -2.86
N LEU A 101 -24.51 -19.28 -3.18
CA LEU A 101 -25.81 -19.97 -3.11
C LEU A 101 -25.98 -20.65 -1.74
N PRO A 102 -27.01 -20.33 -0.94
CA PRO A 102 -27.18 -20.85 0.44
C PRO A 102 -27.42 -22.36 0.61
N GLY A 103 -27.24 -23.18 -0.43
CA GLY A 103 -27.60 -24.61 -0.43
C GLY A 103 -26.52 -25.59 -0.89
N ASP A 104 -25.39 -25.11 -1.43
CA ASP A 104 -24.45 -25.98 -2.16
C ASP A 104 -23.08 -26.15 -1.47
N ILE A 105 -23.09 -26.09 -0.13
CA ILE A 105 -21.89 -26.27 0.72
C ILE A 105 -21.45 -27.75 0.79
N ALA A 106 -22.26 -28.69 0.26
CA ALA A 106 -22.05 -30.12 0.49
C ALA A 106 -20.99 -30.80 -0.42
N SER A 107 -20.33 -30.08 -1.33
CA SER A 107 -19.37 -30.69 -2.28
C SER A 107 -17.91 -30.24 -2.12
N ALA A 108 -17.50 -29.66 -0.97
CA ALA A 108 -16.13 -29.17 -0.79
C ALA A 108 -15.49 -29.52 0.56
N THR A 109 -15.79 -30.70 1.13
CA THR A 109 -15.13 -31.14 2.38
C THR A 109 -13.68 -31.59 2.17
N ASP A 110 -13.24 -31.87 0.94
CA ASP A 110 -11.86 -32.33 0.67
C ASP A 110 -10.81 -31.19 0.59
N ASN A 111 -11.24 -29.92 0.61
CA ASN A 111 -10.32 -28.78 0.48
C ASN A 111 -10.31 -27.84 1.71
N VAL A 112 -11.00 -28.20 2.80
CA VAL A 112 -11.11 -27.32 3.98
C VAL A 112 -9.78 -27.20 4.72
N GLU A 113 -9.05 -28.30 4.91
CA GLU A 113 -7.71 -28.24 5.51
C GLU A 113 -6.71 -27.45 4.65
N GLU A 114 -6.79 -27.55 3.31
CA GLU A 114 -5.84 -26.87 2.42
C GLU A 114 -6.08 -25.35 2.40
N VAL A 115 -7.35 -24.93 2.40
CA VAL A 115 -7.75 -23.51 2.50
C VAL A 115 -7.48 -22.95 3.90
N ALA A 116 -7.70 -23.73 4.97
CA ALA A 116 -7.34 -23.32 6.33
C ALA A 116 -5.82 -23.11 6.47
N ASN A 117 -5.02 -24.03 5.92
CA ASN A 117 -3.56 -23.93 5.91
C ASN A 117 -3.04 -22.74 5.09
N SER A 118 -3.71 -22.36 3.99
CA SER A 118 -3.32 -21.15 3.25
C SER A 118 -3.64 -19.87 4.03
N ILE A 119 -4.80 -19.81 4.69
CA ILE A 119 -5.20 -18.67 5.54
C ILE A 119 -4.26 -18.51 6.73
N ASP A 120 -3.87 -19.60 7.39
CA ASP A 120 -2.94 -19.56 8.53
C ASP A 120 -1.54 -19.09 8.10
N LYS A 121 -1.09 -19.48 6.90
CA LYS A 121 0.18 -18.98 6.32
C LYS A 121 0.11 -17.49 6.00
N GLU A 122 -0.96 -17.03 5.35
CA GLU A 122 -1.17 -15.62 5.04
C GLU A 122 -1.26 -14.76 6.33
N ALA A 123 -1.92 -15.27 7.37
CA ALA A 123 -2.01 -14.61 8.67
C ALA A 123 -0.63 -14.52 9.36
N LEU A 124 0.18 -15.58 9.28
CA LEU A 124 1.56 -15.57 9.80
C LEU A 124 2.46 -14.58 9.03
N GLU A 125 2.31 -14.48 7.72
CA GLU A 125 3.05 -13.51 6.91
C GLU A 125 2.63 -12.07 7.20
N ALA A 126 1.32 -11.83 7.36
CA ALA A 126 0.81 -10.53 7.78
C ALA A 126 1.34 -10.13 9.16
N GLN A 127 1.38 -11.06 10.13
CA GLN A 127 1.94 -10.78 11.45
C GLN A 127 3.43 -10.44 11.38
N LYS A 128 4.22 -11.20 10.60
CA LYS A 128 5.64 -10.88 10.38
C LYS A 128 5.83 -9.50 9.77
N MET A 129 4.97 -9.08 8.84
CA MET A 129 5.02 -7.72 8.29
C MET A 129 4.73 -6.65 9.35
N LEU A 130 3.77 -6.88 10.24
CA LEU A 130 3.47 -5.96 11.34
C LEU A 130 4.62 -5.87 12.34
N ASP A 131 5.27 -6.99 12.65
CA ASP A 131 6.43 -7.03 13.53
C ASP A 131 7.63 -6.28 12.91
N LEU A 132 7.86 -6.45 11.60
CA LEU A 132 8.85 -5.68 10.86
C LEU A 132 8.52 -4.19 10.88
N ALA A 133 7.27 -3.81 10.65
CA ALA A 133 6.84 -2.41 10.71
C ALA A 133 7.12 -1.80 12.09
N ALA A 134 6.83 -2.54 13.16
CA ALA A 134 7.14 -2.12 14.53
C ALA A 134 8.65 -1.95 14.75
N ALA A 135 9.48 -2.87 14.25
CA ALA A 135 10.94 -2.77 14.31
C ALA A 135 11.47 -1.52 13.58
N GLN A 136 10.83 -1.12 12.48
CA GLN A 136 11.16 0.10 11.73
C GLN A 136 10.56 1.39 12.32
N ARG A 137 9.97 1.35 13.53
CA ARG A 137 9.33 2.49 14.21
C ARG A 137 8.08 3.02 13.50
N MET A 138 7.34 2.15 12.82
CA MET A 138 6.03 2.47 12.24
C MET A 138 4.94 2.48 13.33
N ASN A 139 4.95 3.55 14.13
CA ASN A 139 4.15 3.62 15.36
C ASN A 139 2.66 3.93 15.13
N THR A 140 2.28 4.45 13.96
CA THR A 140 0.90 4.84 13.62
C THR A 140 0.26 3.86 12.65
N ASP A 141 -1.07 3.74 12.68
CA ASP A 141 -1.82 2.88 11.74
C ASP A 141 -1.57 3.28 10.29
N ALA A 142 -1.53 4.59 9.99
CA ALA A 142 -1.19 5.09 8.66
C ALA A 142 0.20 4.63 8.22
N ARG A 143 1.23 4.74 9.07
CA ARG A 143 2.58 4.30 8.74
C ARG A 143 2.69 2.79 8.55
N ARG A 144 1.98 2.00 9.36
CA ARG A 144 1.89 0.55 9.19
C ARG A 144 1.23 0.19 7.86
N ALA A 145 0.11 0.83 7.52
CA ALA A 145 -0.59 0.59 6.26
C ALA A 145 0.30 0.94 5.05
N ILE A 146 0.96 2.10 5.06
CA ILE A 146 1.92 2.50 4.02
C ILE A 146 3.05 1.48 3.91
N PHE A 147 3.65 1.08 5.03
CA PHE A 147 4.74 0.10 5.06
C PHE A 147 4.31 -1.23 4.43
N CYS A 148 3.15 -1.77 4.83
CA CYS A 148 2.60 -2.99 4.27
C CYS A 148 2.38 -2.87 2.76
N VAL A 149 1.85 -1.75 2.28
CA VAL A 149 1.66 -1.52 0.83
C VAL A 149 3.00 -1.50 0.09
N ILE A 150 4.01 -0.79 0.62
CA ILE A 150 5.32 -0.68 -0.02
C ILE A 150 6.04 -2.02 -0.06
N MET A 151 5.92 -2.83 1.00
CA MET A 151 6.60 -4.13 1.11
C MET A 151 5.89 -5.28 0.39
N SER A 152 4.56 -5.19 0.21
CA SER A 152 3.76 -6.20 -0.49
C SER A 152 3.45 -5.84 -1.94
N GLY A 153 3.95 -4.70 -2.44
CA GLY A 153 3.80 -4.30 -3.84
C GLY A 153 4.56 -5.26 -4.76
N GLU A 154 3.92 -5.71 -5.84
CA GLU A 154 4.58 -6.54 -6.86
C GLU A 154 5.62 -5.73 -7.64
N ASP A 155 5.25 -4.51 -7.99
CA ASP A 155 6.12 -3.53 -8.63
C ASP A 155 5.79 -2.10 -8.13
N TYR A 156 6.50 -1.10 -8.66
CA TYR A 156 6.32 0.29 -8.25
C TYR A 156 4.98 0.89 -8.70
N ILE A 157 4.35 0.35 -9.75
CA ILE A 157 3.05 0.83 -10.24
C ILE A 157 1.94 0.31 -9.33
N ASP A 158 1.97 -0.97 -9.00
CA ASP A 158 1.05 -1.59 -8.05
C ASP A 158 1.14 -0.92 -6.67
N ALA A 159 2.36 -0.72 -6.15
CA ALA A 159 2.55 0.01 -4.90
C ALA A 159 2.04 1.46 -4.99
N PHE A 160 2.30 2.16 -6.09
CA PHE A 160 1.79 3.52 -6.31
C PHE A 160 0.26 3.57 -6.30
N GLU A 161 -0.42 2.69 -7.06
CA GLU A 161 -1.87 2.64 -7.10
C GLU A 161 -2.48 2.29 -5.74
N LYS A 162 -1.89 1.32 -5.02
CA LYS A 162 -2.35 0.94 -3.69
C LYS A 162 -2.16 2.08 -2.68
N LEU A 163 -1.06 2.84 -2.75
CA LEU A 163 -0.84 4.01 -1.90
C LEU A 163 -1.89 5.09 -2.14
N LEU A 164 -2.25 5.36 -3.40
CA LEU A 164 -3.31 6.33 -3.71
C LEU A 164 -4.69 5.88 -3.20
N ARG A 165 -4.95 4.58 -3.13
CA ARG A 165 -6.21 4.02 -2.62
C ARG A 165 -6.33 4.07 -1.10
N LEU A 166 -5.25 4.33 -0.35
CA LEU A 166 -5.31 4.46 1.11
C LEU A 166 -6.09 5.71 1.56
N ASP A 167 -6.30 6.69 0.67
CA ASP A 167 -7.04 7.93 0.90
C ASP A 167 -6.67 8.61 2.25
N LEU A 168 -5.37 8.79 2.45
CA LEU A 168 -4.85 9.29 3.72
C LEU A 168 -5.22 10.78 3.89
N PRO A 169 -5.75 11.18 5.06
CA PRO A 169 -6.16 12.55 5.30
C PRO A 169 -4.97 13.50 5.36
N GLY A 170 -4.82 14.34 4.33
CA GLY A 170 -4.02 15.57 4.25
C GLY A 170 -2.62 15.52 4.89
N LYS A 171 -2.53 15.68 6.23
CA LYS A 171 -1.25 15.66 6.95
C LYS A 171 -0.60 14.27 6.95
N GLN A 172 -1.39 13.20 6.93
CA GLN A 172 -0.90 11.82 6.93
C GLN A 172 -0.29 11.40 5.59
N ASP A 173 -0.67 12.05 4.50
CA ASP A 173 -0.08 11.84 3.18
C ASP A 173 1.45 12.10 3.16
N ARG A 174 1.91 13.00 4.05
CA ARG A 174 3.35 13.26 4.24
C ARG A 174 4.10 12.05 4.81
N ASP A 175 3.42 11.14 5.50
CA ASP A 175 4.04 9.93 6.00
C ASP A 175 4.38 8.96 4.85
N ILE A 176 3.74 9.04 3.68
CA ILE A 176 4.07 8.18 2.52
C ILE A 176 5.55 8.32 2.16
N MET A 177 5.99 9.56 1.94
CA MET A 177 7.39 9.83 1.59
C MET A 177 8.36 9.49 2.73
N ARG A 178 7.97 9.76 3.98
CA ARG A 178 8.82 9.48 5.14
C ARG A 178 9.03 7.98 5.33
N VAL A 179 7.97 7.19 5.23
CA VAL A 179 8.02 5.72 5.34
C VAL A 179 8.79 5.13 4.17
N LEU A 180 8.56 5.61 2.95
CA LEU A 180 9.28 5.14 1.76
C LEU A 180 10.79 5.31 1.92
N VAL A 181 11.25 6.51 2.31
CA VAL A 181 12.68 6.77 2.54
C VAL A 181 13.18 5.88 3.68
N GLU A 182 12.47 5.79 4.79
CA GLU A 182 12.86 4.97 5.93
C GLU A 182 13.07 3.50 5.54
N CYS A 183 12.16 2.93 4.76
CA CYS A 183 12.26 1.57 4.22
C CYS A 183 13.52 1.41 3.37
N CYS A 184 13.74 2.33 2.42
CA CYS A 184 14.91 2.32 1.54
C CYS A 184 16.23 2.35 2.33
N LEU A 185 16.26 3.09 3.44
CA LEU A 185 17.46 3.26 4.26
C LEU A 185 17.76 2.03 5.14
N GLN A 186 16.75 1.22 5.46
CA GLN A 186 16.87 0.02 6.28
C GLN A 186 17.13 -1.27 5.47
N GLU A 187 17.10 -1.19 4.14
CA GLU A 187 17.41 -2.32 3.29
C GLU A 187 18.82 -2.91 3.54
N LYS A 188 19.00 -4.18 3.21
CA LYS A 188 20.33 -4.82 3.24
C LYS A 188 21.18 -4.40 2.05
N VAL A 189 20.56 -4.25 0.88
CA VAL A 189 21.17 -3.83 -0.37
C VAL A 189 20.32 -2.72 -0.97
N PHE A 190 20.96 -1.65 -1.44
CA PHE A 190 20.27 -0.54 -2.06
C PHE A 190 19.36 -1.01 -3.21
N ASN A 191 18.05 -0.77 -3.07
CA ASN A 191 17.05 -1.17 -4.04
C ASN A 191 16.50 0.06 -4.78
N LYS A 192 16.62 0.07 -6.12
CA LYS A 192 16.13 1.18 -6.96
C LYS A 192 14.61 1.28 -6.99
N TYR A 193 13.87 0.25 -6.61
CA TYR A 193 12.41 0.27 -6.48
C TYR A 193 11.90 1.52 -5.74
N TYR A 194 12.49 1.84 -4.58
CA TYR A 194 12.11 3.00 -3.78
C TYR A 194 12.32 4.33 -4.52
N THR A 195 13.38 4.43 -5.33
CA THR A 195 13.66 5.64 -6.11
C THR A 195 12.63 5.85 -7.21
N VAL A 196 12.28 4.79 -7.95
CA VAL A 196 11.28 4.89 -9.03
C VAL A 196 9.90 5.21 -8.45
N LEU A 197 9.53 4.58 -7.32
CA LEU A 197 8.28 4.88 -6.62
C LEU A 197 8.24 6.33 -6.11
N ALA A 198 9.33 6.83 -5.50
CA ALA A 198 9.41 8.20 -5.03
C ALA A 198 9.31 9.23 -6.17
N ALA A 199 9.98 8.97 -7.29
CA ALA A 199 9.88 9.79 -8.49
C ALA A 199 8.43 9.85 -9.00
N LYS A 200 7.76 8.69 -9.08
CA LYS A 200 6.37 8.60 -9.55
C LYS A 200 5.39 9.36 -8.64
N LEU A 201 5.55 9.25 -7.32
CA LEU A 201 4.77 10.02 -6.36
C LEU A 201 5.04 11.53 -6.51
N CYS A 202 6.29 11.95 -6.69
CA CYS A 202 6.62 13.36 -6.91
C CYS A 202 6.06 13.93 -8.22
N GLU A 203 5.91 13.10 -9.26
CA GLU A 203 5.25 13.48 -10.52
C GLU A 203 3.74 13.66 -10.33
N HIS A 204 3.11 12.83 -9.49
CA HIS A 204 1.68 12.89 -9.21
C HIS A 204 1.28 14.14 -8.42
N GLU A 205 1.99 14.43 -7.31
CA GLU A 205 1.66 15.58 -6.46
C GLU A 205 2.90 16.35 -6.00
N LYS A 206 2.86 17.69 -6.13
CA LYS A 206 3.96 18.58 -5.73
C LYS A 206 4.24 18.52 -4.22
N ASN A 207 3.24 18.24 -3.39
CA ASN A 207 3.38 18.13 -1.94
C ASN A 207 4.31 16.99 -1.53
N HIS A 208 4.32 15.89 -2.28
CA HIS A 208 5.26 14.80 -2.07
C HIS A 208 6.71 15.25 -2.31
N LYS A 209 6.95 16.08 -3.33
CA LYS A 209 8.28 16.65 -3.59
C LYS A 209 8.77 17.55 -2.46
N PHE A 210 7.90 18.39 -1.90
CA PHE A 210 8.25 19.21 -0.72
C PHE A 210 8.53 18.33 0.49
N THR A 211 7.68 17.33 0.74
CA THR A 211 7.86 16.39 1.85
C THR A 211 9.18 15.63 1.74
N LEU A 212 9.55 15.21 0.53
CA LEU A 212 10.82 14.56 0.27
C LEU A 212 12.01 15.46 0.59
N GLN A 213 11.96 16.74 0.19
CA GLN A 213 13.02 17.72 0.54
C GLN A 213 13.17 17.87 2.05
N TYR A 214 12.06 18.06 2.78
CA TYR A 214 12.10 18.14 4.24
C TYR A 214 12.61 16.85 4.89
N CYS A 215 12.24 15.68 4.35
CA CYS A 215 12.71 14.39 4.82
C CYS A 215 14.25 14.26 4.69
N LEU A 216 14.80 14.70 3.55
CA LEU A 216 16.26 14.71 3.36
C LEU A 216 16.97 15.68 4.32
N TRP A 217 16.40 16.86 4.55
CA TRP A 217 16.95 17.82 5.51
C TRP A 217 16.90 17.33 6.95
N ASP A 218 15.85 16.62 7.34
CA ASP A 218 15.76 15.96 8.64
C ASP A 218 16.88 14.92 8.79
N HIS A 219 17.13 14.10 7.76
CA HIS A 219 18.24 13.13 7.78
C HIS A 219 19.63 13.77 7.77
N PHE A 220 19.84 14.94 7.15
CA PHE A 220 21.12 15.64 7.20
C PHE A 220 21.54 16.02 8.63
N LYS A 221 20.56 16.35 9.47
CA LYS A 221 20.79 16.65 10.90
C LYS A 221 21.21 15.41 11.69
N GLU A 222 20.85 14.23 11.22
CA GLU A 222 21.10 12.94 11.88
C GLU A 222 22.36 12.22 11.37
N LEU A 223 23.07 12.76 10.37
CA LEU A 223 24.23 12.10 9.76
C LEU A 223 25.34 11.73 10.75
N ASP A 224 25.50 12.51 11.82
CA ASP A 224 26.52 12.28 12.86
C ASP A 224 26.23 11.03 13.70
N SER A 225 24.97 10.66 13.90
CA SER A 225 24.57 9.43 14.60
C SER A 225 24.22 8.29 13.63
N MET A 226 24.07 8.58 12.33
CA MET A 226 23.65 7.60 11.33
C MET A 226 24.70 6.48 11.11
N PRO A 227 24.27 5.20 11.02
CA PRO A 227 25.12 4.10 10.58
C PRO A 227 25.60 4.25 9.14
N LEU A 228 26.80 3.75 8.81
CA LEU A 228 27.41 3.92 7.49
C LEU A 228 26.57 3.35 6.35
N LEU A 229 26.02 2.14 6.51
CA LEU A 229 25.18 1.49 5.49
C LEU A 229 23.94 2.35 5.16
N ARG A 230 23.28 2.86 6.20
CA ARG A 230 22.14 3.76 6.09
C ARG A 230 22.49 5.06 5.37
N SER A 231 23.63 5.65 5.72
CA SER A 231 24.16 6.86 5.07
C SER A 231 24.51 6.63 3.59
N MET A 232 25.05 5.45 3.25
CA MET A 232 25.31 5.06 1.86
C MET A 232 24.00 4.91 1.06
N HIS A 233 22.97 4.27 1.63
CA HIS A 233 21.67 4.16 0.98
C HIS A 233 21.02 5.53 0.76
N LEU A 234 21.13 6.45 1.73
CA LEU A 234 20.65 7.82 1.57
C LEU A 234 21.38 8.55 0.45
N ALA A 235 22.71 8.44 0.38
CA ALA A 235 23.52 9.05 -0.66
C ALA A 235 23.14 8.52 -2.06
N LYS A 236 22.98 7.21 -2.22
CA LYS A 236 22.54 6.59 -3.48
C LYS A 236 21.12 7.00 -3.86
N PHE A 237 20.19 7.00 -2.89
CA PHE A 237 18.82 7.45 -3.09
C PHE A 237 18.79 8.89 -3.61
N MET A 238 19.54 9.79 -2.97
CA MET A 238 19.64 11.18 -3.39
C MET A 238 20.26 11.34 -4.79
N ALA A 239 21.31 10.57 -5.11
CA ALA A 239 21.92 10.60 -6.43
C ALA A 239 20.89 10.24 -7.52
N GLU A 240 20.09 9.20 -7.30
CA GLU A 240 19.00 8.79 -8.20
C GLU A 240 17.90 9.88 -8.31
N MET A 241 17.51 10.53 -7.21
CA MET A 241 16.52 11.63 -7.22
C MET A 241 17.00 12.87 -7.97
N VAL A 242 18.29 13.17 -7.92
CA VAL A 242 18.88 14.28 -8.66
C VAL A 242 19.05 13.90 -10.14
N ALA A 243 19.46 12.65 -10.41
CA ALA A 243 19.69 12.16 -11.78
C ALA A 243 18.40 12.00 -12.59
N SER A 244 17.31 11.61 -11.95
CA SER A 244 15.96 11.61 -12.52
C SER A 244 15.33 13.01 -12.61
N PHE A 245 16.05 14.05 -12.19
CA PHE A 245 15.60 15.45 -12.18
C PHE A 245 14.36 15.72 -11.31
N THR A 246 13.90 14.73 -10.52
CA THR A 246 12.83 14.87 -9.52
C THR A 246 13.23 15.92 -8.47
N LEU A 247 14.47 15.87 -7.99
CA LEU A 247 15.08 16.87 -7.11
C LEU A 247 16.18 17.66 -7.84
N SER A 248 16.44 18.87 -7.33
CA SER A 248 17.58 19.68 -7.73
C SER A 248 18.67 19.59 -6.66
N LEU A 249 19.93 19.78 -7.07
CA LEU A 249 21.05 19.93 -6.13
C LEU A 249 20.84 21.09 -5.14
N ALA A 250 19.90 22.00 -5.40
CA ALA A 250 19.46 23.02 -4.45
C ALA A 250 18.98 22.44 -3.09
N VAL A 251 18.62 21.15 -3.01
CA VAL A 251 18.32 20.48 -1.73
C VAL A 251 19.52 20.51 -0.77
N LEU A 252 20.74 20.65 -1.29
CA LEU A 252 21.98 20.73 -0.52
C LEU A 252 22.27 22.12 0.08
N LYS A 253 21.42 23.11 -0.18
CA LYS A 253 21.62 24.49 0.30
C LYS A 253 21.63 24.66 1.82
N THR A 254 21.07 23.68 2.55
CA THR A 254 21.02 23.70 4.02
C THR A 254 22.30 23.16 4.66
N VAL A 255 23.26 22.69 3.86
CA VAL A 255 24.52 22.14 4.33
C VAL A 255 25.56 23.26 4.34
N GLU A 256 26.22 23.44 5.49
CA GLU A 256 27.32 24.39 5.62
C GLU A 256 28.61 23.78 5.06
N TRP A 257 28.94 24.12 3.81
CA TRP A 257 30.09 23.57 3.09
C TRP A 257 31.43 24.20 3.46
N SER A 258 31.40 25.37 4.11
CA SER A 258 32.59 26.19 4.37
C SER A 258 33.08 26.12 5.82
N ASP A 259 32.28 25.62 6.75
CA ASP A 259 32.63 25.54 8.17
C ASP A 259 33.23 24.17 8.53
N PRO A 260 34.54 24.08 8.83
CA PRO A 260 35.19 22.82 9.21
C PRO A 260 34.64 22.22 10.52
N GLN A 261 34.05 23.02 11.40
CA GLN A 261 33.46 22.50 12.65
C GLN A 261 32.12 21.80 12.41
N MET A 262 31.36 22.26 11.41
CA MET A 262 30.07 21.67 11.04
C MET A 262 30.22 20.42 10.15
N LEU A 263 31.33 20.30 9.43
CA LEU A 263 31.68 19.14 8.59
C LEU A 263 32.39 18.04 9.38
N SER A 264 31.62 17.25 10.12
CA SER A 264 32.14 16.05 10.77
C SER A 264 32.67 15.01 9.76
N PRO A 265 33.55 14.06 10.18
CA PRO A 265 33.99 12.98 9.31
C PRO A 265 32.86 12.15 8.71
N LYS A 266 31.74 11.97 9.43
CA LYS A 266 30.57 11.23 8.95
C LYS A 266 29.80 12.01 7.89
N LYS A 267 29.64 13.32 8.05
CA LYS A 267 29.03 14.18 7.02
C LYS A 267 29.90 14.25 5.77
N ILE A 268 31.22 14.40 5.94
CA ILE A 268 32.18 14.35 4.83
C ILE A 268 32.03 13.02 4.07
N MET A 269 31.99 11.89 4.79
CA MET A 269 31.81 10.58 4.17
C MET A 269 30.47 10.48 3.41
N HIS A 270 29.37 10.94 4.00
CA HIS A 270 28.05 10.93 3.37
C HIS A 270 28.04 11.69 2.05
N PHE A 271 28.43 12.96 2.06
CA PHE A 271 28.41 13.79 0.86
C PHE A 271 29.46 13.35 -0.17
N ARG A 272 30.56 12.77 0.27
CA ARG A 272 31.50 12.11 -0.64
C ARG A 272 30.86 10.95 -1.38
N MET A 273 30.20 10.01 -0.68
CA MET A 273 29.48 8.91 -1.32
C MET A 273 28.40 9.41 -2.29
N LEU A 274 27.72 10.52 -1.95
CA LEU A 274 26.73 11.15 -2.83
C LEU A 274 27.35 11.64 -4.13
N PHE A 275 28.45 12.40 -4.06
CA PHE A 275 29.09 12.92 -5.27
C PHE A 275 29.79 11.84 -6.09
N GLU A 276 30.38 10.83 -5.44
CA GLU A 276 30.90 9.65 -6.13
C GLU A 276 29.77 8.94 -6.91
N ALA A 277 28.60 8.73 -6.29
CA ALA A 277 27.42 8.16 -6.96
C ALA A 277 26.87 9.05 -8.10
N ILE A 278 26.88 10.37 -7.94
CA ILE A 278 26.50 11.31 -9.02
C ILE A 278 27.47 11.20 -10.21
N PHE A 279 28.76 11.00 -9.97
CA PHE A 279 29.77 10.90 -11.02
C PHE A 279 29.80 9.57 -11.77
N GLU A 280 29.05 8.57 -11.30
CA GLU A 280 28.81 7.32 -12.05
C GLU A 280 27.88 7.52 -13.26
N TYR A 281 27.11 8.62 -13.30
CA TYR A 281 26.19 8.91 -14.40
C TYR A 281 26.90 9.40 -15.68
N PRO A 282 26.23 9.32 -16.85
CA PRO A 282 26.76 9.86 -18.10
C PRO A 282 27.00 11.38 -18.03
N ASP A 283 27.99 11.86 -18.78
CA ASP A 283 28.44 13.26 -18.79
C ASP A 283 27.30 14.25 -19.03
N LYS A 284 26.42 13.94 -19.98
CA LYS A 284 25.22 14.74 -20.28
C LYS A 284 24.31 14.93 -19.06
N VAL A 285 24.09 13.86 -18.29
CA VAL A 285 23.22 13.93 -17.11
C VAL A 285 23.90 14.76 -16.03
N ILE A 286 25.19 14.52 -15.78
CA ILE A 286 25.99 15.31 -14.82
C ILE A 286 25.94 16.80 -15.18
N TRP A 287 26.20 17.15 -16.44
CA TRP A 287 26.11 18.52 -16.92
C TRP A 287 24.76 19.15 -16.56
N ASN A 288 23.66 18.47 -16.93
CA ASN A 288 22.31 18.96 -16.69
C ASN A 288 21.99 19.09 -15.20
N MET A 289 22.46 18.18 -14.33
CA MET A 289 22.25 18.27 -12.88
C MET A 289 22.87 19.55 -12.30
N PHE A 290 24.13 19.84 -12.65
CA PHE A 290 24.89 20.99 -12.12
C PHE A 290 24.49 22.32 -12.78
N THR A 291 24.12 22.33 -14.06
CA THR A 291 23.64 23.55 -14.73
C THR A 291 22.33 24.07 -14.14
N ARG A 292 21.42 23.20 -13.67
CA ARG A 292 20.15 23.62 -13.06
C ARG A 292 20.29 24.51 -11.83
N ILE A 293 21.41 24.42 -11.10
CA ILE A 293 21.71 25.32 -9.98
C ILE A 293 22.58 26.53 -10.39
N ALA A 294 23.22 26.48 -11.55
CA ALA A 294 24.03 27.58 -12.09
C ALA A 294 23.19 28.80 -12.50
N VAL A 295 21.96 28.57 -12.94
CA VAL A 295 21.04 29.63 -13.41
C VAL A 295 20.50 30.47 -12.26
N THR A 296 20.46 29.95 -11.03
CA THR A 296 19.89 30.66 -9.87
C THR A 296 20.98 31.44 -9.12
N PRO A 297 20.96 32.78 -9.12
CA PRO A 297 22.01 33.58 -8.47
C PRO A 297 22.08 33.36 -6.95
N GLU A 298 20.94 33.16 -6.29
CA GLU A 298 20.84 32.90 -4.85
C GLU A 298 21.61 31.67 -4.39
N LEU A 299 21.96 30.74 -5.30
CA LEU A 299 22.70 29.52 -5.00
C LEU A 299 24.21 29.65 -5.22
N GLU A 300 24.75 30.84 -5.47
CA GLU A 300 26.19 31.04 -5.68
C GLU A 300 27.06 30.51 -4.55
N THR A 301 26.69 30.77 -3.29
CA THR A 301 27.40 30.26 -2.11
C THR A 301 27.41 28.73 -2.08
N LEU A 302 26.27 28.10 -2.39
CA LEU A 302 26.17 26.64 -2.51
C LEU A 302 27.08 26.11 -3.63
N ARG A 303 27.10 26.77 -4.81
CA ARG A 303 27.94 26.36 -5.94
C ARG A 303 29.43 26.38 -5.59
N GLN A 304 29.90 27.47 -4.97
CA GLN A 304 31.28 27.62 -4.54
C GLN A 304 31.63 26.59 -3.44
N GLY A 305 30.74 26.40 -2.46
CA GLY A 305 30.91 25.41 -1.39
C GLY A 305 30.99 23.97 -1.91
N MET A 306 30.11 23.61 -2.85
CA MET A 306 30.15 22.31 -3.52
C MET A 306 31.42 22.12 -4.35
N GLU A 307 31.84 23.13 -5.11
CA GLU A 307 33.09 23.06 -5.89
C GLU A 307 34.29 22.79 -4.97
N PHE A 308 34.40 23.54 -3.87
CA PHE A 308 35.45 23.36 -2.87
C PHE A 308 35.39 21.95 -2.26
N PHE A 309 34.22 21.53 -1.79
CA PHE A 309 34.04 20.24 -1.14
C PHE A 309 34.42 19.07 -2.07
N ILE A 310 33.93 19.08 -3.31
CA ILE A 310 34.21 18.01 -4.28
C ILE A 310 35.71 17.95 -4.58
N LYS A 311 36.35 19.11 -4.77
CA LYS A 311 37.80 19.17 -5.00
C LYS A 311 38.59 18.60 -3.82
N GLU A 312 38.25 19.01 -2.61
CA GLU A 312 39.01 18.69 -1.40
C GLU A 312 38.79 17.25 -0.91
N TYR A 313 37.53 16.80 -0.88
CA TYR A 313 37.16 15.55 -0.22
C TYR A 313 36.81 14.40 -1.18
N VAL A 314 36.52 14.68 -2.45
CA VAL A 314 36.18 13.64 -3.45
C VAL A 314 37.35 13.39 -4.39
N VAL A 315 37.82 14.43 -5.10
CA VAL A 315 38.85 14.29 -6.15
C VAL A 315 40.22 13.95 -5.57
N LYS A 316 40.61 14.55 -4.44
CA LYS A 316 41.90 14.21 -3.79
C LYS A 316 41.97 12.74 -3.42
N THR A 317 40.85 12.14 -2.98
CA THR A 317 40.83 10.74 -2.57
C THR A 317 40.56 9.79 -3.72
N ASN A 318 39.80 10.20 -4.74
CA ASN A 318 39.51 9.40 -5.92
C ASN A 318 39.86 10.18 -7.20
N LYS A 319 41.12 10.08 -7.65
CA LYS A 319 41.61 10.79 -8.83
C LYS A 319 40.88 10.41 -10.13
N LYS A 320 40.18 9.27 -10.18
CA LYS A 320 39.46 8.81 -11.38
C LYS A 320 38.27 9.71 -11.74
N VAL A 321 37.66 10.38 -10.76
CA VAL A 321 36.50 11.27 -11.01
C VAL A 321 36.91 12.69 -11.44
N ASN A 322 38.21 12.98 -11.61
CA ASN A 322 38.69 14.33 -11.90
C ASN A 322 38.11 14.91 -13.20
N ASP A 323 37.94 14.11 -14.25
CA ASP A 323 37.37 14.60 -15.52
C ASP A 323 35.87 14.89 -15.40
N LYS A 324 35.14 14.06 -14.65
CA LYS A 324 33.73 14.32 -14.26
C LYS A 324 33.61 15.61 -13.43
N PHE A 325 34.55 15.83 -12.50
CA PHE A 325 34.59 17.06 -11.71
C PHE A 325 34.87 18.29 -12.58
N LYS A 326 35.80 18.23 -13.54
CA LYS A 326 36.03 19.35 -14.48
C LYS A 326 34.76 19.67 -15.26
N LEU A 327 34.01 18.66 -15.69
CA LEU A 327 32.72 18.85 -16.36
C LEU A 327 31.69 19.51 -15.42
N ALA A 328 31.52 18.98 -14.21
CA ALA A 328 30.62 19.55 -13.21
C ALA A 328 30.97 21.00 -12.87
N LYS A 329 32.26 21.32 -12.72
CA LYS A 329 32.77 22.68 -12.51
C LYS A 329 32.43 23.62 -13.67
N LYS A 330 32.55 23.16 -14.92
CA LYS A 330 32.10 23.93 -16.09
C LYS A 330 30.59 24.16 -16.05
N ALA A 331 29.82 23.13 -15.75
CA ALA A 331 28.36 23.19 -15.64
C ALA A 331 27.89 24.15 -14.53
N LEU A 332 28.60 24.23 -13.41
CA LEU A 332 28.33 25.17 -12.30
C LEU A 332 28.50 26.64 -12.70
N ASN A 333 29.34 26.92 -13.70
CA ASN A 333 29.59 28.26 -14.24
C ASN A 333 28.74 28.59 -15.47
N ASN A 334 27.90 27.64 -15.93
CA ASN A 334 27.00 27.82 -17.06
C ASN A 334 25.75 28.63 -16.66
N THR A 335 25.92 29.94 -16.49
CA THR A 335 24.84 30.85 -16.10
C THR A 335 23.80 31.04 -17.21
N GLU A 336 24.13 30.72 -18.46
CA GLU A 336 23.21 30.71 -19.60
C GLU A 336 22.17 29.57 -19.51
N GLY A 337 22.42 28.54 -18.69
CA GLY A 337 21.47 27.46 -18.47
C GLY A 337 21.35 26.44 -19.60
N VAL A 338 22.28 26.45 -20.55
CA VAL A 338 22.24 25.56 -21.73
C VAL A 338 22.45 24.10 -21.30
N LEU A 339 21.45 23.26 -21.56
CA LEU A 339 21.50 21.82 -21.28
C LEU A 339 22.16 21.05 -22.44
N MET A 340 22.84 19.96 -22.12
CA MET A 340 23.43 19.03 -23.10
C MET A 340 22.48 17.90 -23.46
#